data_AF-A0A0C1ZDA7-F1
#
_entry.id   AF-A0A0C1ZDA7-F1
#
_cell.length_a   1.000
_cell.length_b   1.000
_cell.length_c   1.000
_cell.angle_alpha   90.00
_cell.angle_beta   90.00
_cell.angle_gamma   90.00
#
_symmetry.space_group_name_H-M   'P 1'
#
loop_
_entity.id
_entity.type
_entity.pdbx_description
1 polymer ?
#
loop_
_entity_poly.entity_id
_entity_poly.type
_entity_poly.pdbx_seq_one_letter_code
_entity_poly.pdbx_strand_id
1 'polypeptide(L)' 'MSGFPAAHFCKRCNRETPHSEVLVRKPSRYDTDKSILGTLKLWAHTLLNGGHYYDMDRYVTCKECGHKEKDNWGKEFE' A
#
# COMPACT_ATOMS: atom_id res chain seq x y z
N MET A 1 12.82 10.83 -2.56
CA MET A 1 12.00 10.32 -1.43
C MET A 1 12.92 9.55 -0.50
N SER A 2 13.52 10.22 0.49
CA SER A 2 14.38 9.59 1.48
C SER A 2 13.67 9.59 2.83
N GLY A 3 12.71 8.67 2.99
CA GLY A 3 12.23 8.32 4.33
C GLY A 3 13.40 7.68 5.07
N PHE A 4 13.70 8.17 6.28
CA PHE A 4 14.69 7.56 7.16
C PHE A 4 14.43 6.04 7.22
N PRO A 5 15.42 5.17 6.99
CA PRO A 5 15.17 3.74 7.09
C PRO A 5 14.84 3.43 8.54
N ALA A 6 13.57 3.17 8.84
CA ALA A 6 13.17 2.64 10.12
C ALA A 6 13.89 1.30 10.30
N ALA A 7 14.53 1.11 11.46
CA ALA A 7 15.07 -0.19 11.83
C ALA A 7 13.88 -1.17 11.94
N HIS A 8 13.95 -2.28 11.21
CA HIS A 8 12.91 -3.29 11.20
C HIS A 8 13.57 -4.68 11.23
N PHE A 9 12.95 -5.62 11.94
CA PHE A 9 13.47 -6.98 12.04
C PHE A 9 13.30 -7.71 10.71
N CYS A 10 14.39 -8.13 10.09
CA CYS A 10 14.32 -8.93 8.87
C CYS A 10 14.28 -10.41 9.22
N LYS A 11 13.21 -11.11 8.85
CA LYS A 11 13.06 -12.57 9.07
C LYS A 11 14.11 -13.41 8.34
N ARG A 12 14.70 -12.91 7.24
CA ARG A 12 15.77 -13.61 6.52
C ARG A 12 17.16 -13.37 7.11
N CYS A 13 17.47 -12.13 7.49
CA CYS A 13 18.74 -11.83 8.16
C CYS A 13 18.75 -12.23 9.63
N ASN A 14 17.56 -12.48 10.20
CA ASN A 14 17.33 -12.81 11.61
C ASN A 14 17.90 -11.77 12.58
N ARG A 15 17.84 -10.48 12.19
CA ARG A 15 18.33 -9.33 12.96
C ARG A 15 17.64 -8.05 12.50
N GLU A 16 17.77 -6.98 13.29
CA GLU A 16 17.37 -5.64 12.86
C GLU A 16 18.23 -5.18 11.69
N THR A 17 17.58 -4.66 10.66
CA THR A 17 18.25 -4.11 9.47
C THR A 17 17.50 -2.87 8.97
N PRO A 18 18.17 -1.97 8.23
CA PRO A 18 17.51 -0.86 7.55
C PRO A 18 16.50 -1.37 6.51
N HIS A 19 15.26 -0.89 6.54
CA HIS A 19 14.26 -1.19 5.52
C HIS A 19 13.85 0.08 4.75
N SER A 20 13.40 -0.10 3.50
CA SER A 20 12.64 0.91 2.76
C SER A 20 11.16 0.55 2.79
N GLU A 21 10.30 1.56 2.91
CA GLU A 21 8.85 1.39 2.90
C GLU A 21 8.23 1.97 1.64
N VAL A 22 7.23 1.28 1.09
CA VAL A 22 6.44 1.75 -0.04
C VAL A 22 4.96 1.45 0.25
N LEU A 23 4.14 2.47 0.12
CA LEU A 23 2.68 2.33 0.11
C LEU A 23 2.22 2.11 -1.33
N VAL A 24 1.49 1.02 -1.57
CA VAL A 24 0.95 0.65 -2.88
C VAL A 24 -0.56 0.62 -2.78
N ARG A 25 -1.25 1.33 -3.68
CA ARG A 25 -2.71 1.31 -3.71
C ARG A 25 -3.22 -0.08 -4.02
N LYS A 26 -4.18 -0.57 -3.23
CA LYS A 26 -4.88 -1.81 -3.55
C LYS A 26 -5.71 -1.65 -4.83
N PRO A 27 -5.87 -2.72 -5.63
CA PRO A 27 -6.78 -2.69 -6.75
C PRO A 27 -8.21 -2.47 -6.24
N SER A 28 -8.90 -1.51 -6.83
CA SER A 28 -10.31 -1.26 -6.54
C SER A 28 -11.20 -2.08 -7.48
N ARG A 29 -12.45 -2.35 -7.07
CA ARG A 29 -13.45 -2.95 -7.97
C ARG A 29 -13.65 -2.13 -9.26
N TYR A 30 -13.47 -0.81 -9.18
CA TYR A 30 -13.64 0.12 -10.31
C TYR A 30 -12.45 0.09 -11.28
N ASP A 31 -11.31 -0.49 -10.90
CA ASP A 31 -10.13 -0.58 -11.78
C ASP A 31 -10.30 -1.66 -12.86
N THR A 32 -11.23 -2.58 -12.62
CA THR A 32 -11.50 -3.72 -13.52
C THR A 32 -12.50 -3.38 -14.62
N ASP A 33 -13.40 -2.41 -14.40
CA ASP A 33 -14.41 -1.98 -15.38
C ASP A 33 -13.96 -0.73 -16.14
N LYS A 34 -13.37 -0.94 -17.32
CA LYS A 34 -12.86 0.12 -18.20
C LYS A 34 -13.92 0.70 -19.16
N SER A 35 -15.19 0.34 -18.99
CA SER A 35 -16.26 0.91 -19.82
C SER A 35 -16.51 2.38 -19.49
N ILE A 36 -17.22 3.08 -20.37
CA ILE A 36 -17.67 4.47 -20.13
C ILE A 36 -18.55 4.53 -18.87
N LEU A 37 -19.42 3.53 -18.68
CA LEU A 37 -20.24 3.41 -17.47
C LEU A 37 -19.40 3.16 -16.21
N GLY A 38 -18.37 2.31 -16.31
CA GLY A 38 -17.40 2.08 -15.23
C GLY A 38 -16.69 3.35 -14.81
N THR A 39 -16.26 4.14 -15.79
CA THR A 39 -15.64 5.45 -15.58
C THR A 39 -16.58 6.42 -14.87
N LEU A 40 -17.83 6.54 -15.31
CA LEU A 40 -18.84 7.40 -14.66
C LEU A 40 -19.12 6.98 -13.22
N LYS A 41 -19.20 5.67 -12.95
CA LYS A 41 -19.37 5.14 -11.58
C LYS A 41 -18.17 5.47 -10.70
N LEU A 42 -16.94 5.36 -11.21
CA LEU A 42 -15.73 5.75 -10.48
C LEU A 42 -15.74 7.23 -10.12
N TRP A 43 -16.10 8.10 -11.08
CA TRP A 43 -16.25 9.54 -10.83
C TRP A 43 -17.29 9.84 -9.75
N ALA A 44 -18.49 9.25 -9.85
CA ALA A 44 -19.54 9.43 -8.84
C ALA A 44 -19.10 8.94 -7.44
N HIS A 45 -18.46 7.78 -7.37
CA HIS A 45 -17.95 7.23 -6.10
C HIS A 45 -16.85 8.11 -5.48
N THR A 46 -15.98 8.68 -6.31
CA THR A 46 -14.91 9.59 -5.87
C THR A 46 -15.49 10.86 -5.26
N LEU A 47 -16.53 11.44 -5.87
CA LEU A 47 -17.19 12.65 -5.36
C LEU A 47 -17.93 12.39 -4.03
N LEU A 48 -18.71 11.31 -3.95
CA LEU A 48 -19.51 11.00 -2.76
C LEU A 48 -18.65 10.66 -1.53
N ASN A 49 -17.50 10.02 -1.72
CA ASN A 49 -16.63 9.58 -0.63
C ASN A 49 -15.50 10.57 -0.30
N GLY A 50 -15.56 11.81 -0.77
CA GLY A 50 -14.56 12.84 -0.42
C GLY A 50 -13.18 12.63 -1.04
N GLY A 51 -13.09 11.92 -2.17
CA GLY A 51 -11.97 12.00 -3.12
C GLY A 51 -10.65 11.30 -2.77
N HIS A 52 -10.42 10.90 -1.51
CA HIS A 52 -9.04 10.59 -1.09
C HIS A 52 -8.85 9.37 -0.17
N TYR A 53 -9.87 8.54 0.07
CA TYR A 53 -9.62 7.25 0.73
C TYR A 53 -9.12 6.24 -0.29
N TYR A 54 -7.82 5.99 -0.25
CA TYR A 54 -7.22 4.88 -0.95
C TYR A 54 -6.89 3.80 0.07
N ASP A 55 -7.45 2.61 -0.15
CA ASP A 55 -6.99 1.42 0.54
C ASP A 55 -5.57 1.10 0.04
N MET A 56 -4.60 1.04 0.95
CA MET A 56 -3.18 0.93 0.64
C MET A 56 -2.58 -0.30 1.32
N ASP A 57 -1.76 -1.03 0.59
CA ASP A 57 -0.85 -2.01 1.14
C ASP A 57 0.49 -1.36 1.46
N ARG A 58 0.99 -1.56 2.68
CA ARG A 58 2.35 -1.20 3.08
C ARG A 58 3.28 -2.38 2.80
N TYR A 59 4.34 -2.11 2.05
CA TYR A 59 5.43 -3.07 1.83
C TYR A 59 6.71 -2.55 2.43
N VAL A 60 7.41 -3.41 3.17
CA VAL A 60 8.76 -3.14 3.68
C VAL A 60 9.75 -4.02 2.93
N THR A 61 10.90 -3.46 2.57
CA THR A 61 11.96 -4.19 1.87
C THR A 61 13.28 -4.00 2.61
N CYS A 62 13.89 -5.10 3.02
CA CYS A 62 15.20 -5.09 3.67
C CYS A 62 16.26 -4.56 2.70
N LYS A 63 17.00 -3.52 3.10
CA LYS A 63 18.06 -2.94 2.25
C LYS A 63 19.33 -3.78 2.19
N GLU A 64 19.47 -4.78 3.07
CA GLU A 64 20.62 -5.69 3.09
C GLU A 64 20.39 -6.94 2.24
N CYS A 65 19.30 -7.68 2.48
CA CYS A 65 19.02 -8.94 1.77
C CYS A 65 17.99 -8.82 0.64
N GLY A 66 17.35 -7.65 0.46
CA GLY A 66 16.35 -7.42 -0.58
C GLY A 66 15.00 -8.11 -0.34
N HIS A 67 14.78 -8.77 0.80
CA HIS A 67 13.51 -9.40 1.09
C HIS A 67 12.41 -8.37 1.26
N LYS A 68 11.36 -8.49 0.44
CA LYS A 68 10.15 -7.68 0.50
C LYS A 68 9.03 -8.46 1.17
N GLU A 69 8.33 -7.84 2.11
CA GLU A 69 7.13 -8.39 2.74
C GLU A 69 6.01 -7.34 2.79
N LYS A 70 4.77 -7.84 2.84
CA LYS A 70 3.57 -7.03 3.06
C LYS A 70 3.39 -6.88 4.57
N ASP A 71 3.32 -5.64 5.04
CA ASP A 71 3.34 -5.29 6.46
C ASP A 71 2.25 -4.25 6.77
N ASN A 72 1.00 -4.66 6.56
CA ASN A 72 -0.19 -3.88 6.92
C ASN A 72 -0.49 -4.08 8.41
N TRP A 73 -0.63 -3.00 9.16
CA TRP A 73 -0.96 -3.04 10.57
C TRP A 73 -2.37 -2.49 10.80
N GLY A 74 -3.15 -3.17 11.66
CA GLY A 74 -4.55 -2.84 11.94
C GLY A 74 -5.55 -3.63 11.09
N LYS A 75 -6.82 -3.53 11.46
CA LYS A 75 -7.96 -3.96 10.62
C LYS A 75 -8.52 -2.74 9.92
N GLU A 76 -8.82 -2.86 8.65
CA GLU A 76 -9.69 -1.91 7.96
C GLU A 76 -11.00 -1.81 8.75
N PHE A 77 -11.26 -0.65 9.36
CA PHE A 77 -12.52 -0.29 10.03
C PHE A 77 -12.74 -0.80 11.47
N GLU A 78 -11.72 -0.79 12.33
CA GLU A 78 -11.93 -0.55 13.78
C GLU A 78 -11.92 0.96 14.09
#